data_AF-A0A2R6E3B6-F1
#
_entry.id   AF-A0A2R6E3B6-F1
#
_cell.length_a   1.000
_cell.length_b   1.000
_cell.length_c   1.000
_cell.angle_alpha   90.00
_cell.angle_beta   90.00
_cell.angle_gamma   90.00
#
_symmetry.space_group_name_H-M   'P 1'
#
loop_
_entity.id
_entity.type
_entity.pdbx_description
1 polymer ?
#
loop_
_entity_poly.entity_id
_entity_poly.type
_entity_poly.pdbx_seq_one_letter_code
_entity_poly.pdbx_strand_id
1 'polypeptide(L)'
;MNLQRRTLMTASVAAAVGAGAAGRVAAQKDRDEREIDPDDTLTEGAPSVVGDLKRFSTTAFGAEMTGAYVMNDGTLFHSVQHPHRENPDPWNKGGLGYYREFQFEFDGTNDEFEEPSPPSGEEQDYTRAAEAEFEVLIQEGDEINGGTERWG
;
A
#
# COMPACT_ATOMS: atom_id res chain seq x y z
N MET A 1 1.56 -47.89 6.25
CA MET A 1 1.59 -46.71 7.15
C MET A 1 2.07 -45.52 6.35
N ASN A 2 1.22 -44.55 6.02
CA ASN A 2 1.52 -43.15 6.31
C ASN A 2 0.26 -42.27 6.14
N LEU A 3 -0.02 -41.49 7.17
CA LEU A 3 -0.86 -40.29 7.17
C LEU A 3 -0.16 -39.24 6.24
N GLN A 4 -0.76 -38.21 5.64
CA GLN A 4 -1.89 -37.37 6.02
C GLN A 4 -2.17 -36.40 4.85
N ARG A 5 -3.42 -35.97 4.74
CA ARG A 5 -3.88 -34.78 3.99
C ARG A 5 -3.06 -33.55 4.37
N ARG A 6 -2.57 -32.80 3.37
CA ARG A 6 -2.21 -31.37 3.45
C ARG A 6 -1.93 -30.85 2.03
N THR A 7 -3.00 -30.52 1.29
CA THR A 7 -2.91 -29.52 0.23
C THR A 7 -2.81 -28.18 0.96
N LEU A 8 -1.57 -27.78 1.26
CA LEU A 8 -1.27 -26.50 1.88
C LEU A 8 -1.31 -25.42 0.79
N MET A 9 -2.35 -24.61 0.88
CA MET A 9 -2.44 -23.18 0.52
C MET A 9 -1.26 -22.62 -0.29
N THR A 10 -1.57 -22.18 -1.50
CA THR A 10 -0.84 -21.13 -2.21
C THR A 10 -0.65 -19.96 -1.25
N ALA A 11 0.56 -19.80 -0.73
CA ALA A 11 0.92 -18.63 0.06
C ALA A 11 1.25 -17.50 -0.92
N SER A 12 0.26 -16.65 -1.20
CA SER A 12 0.53 -15.33 -1.77
C SER A 12 1.29 -14.53 -0.72
N VAL A 13 2.57 -14.22 -1.02
CA VAL A 13 3.36 -13.29 -0.20
C VAL A 13 2.84 -11.89 -0.49
N ALA A 14 1.85 -11.45 0.29
CA ALA A 14 1.51 -10.04 0.38
C ALA A 14 2.44 -9.41 1.43
N ALA A 15 3.54 -8.82 0.98
CA ALA A 15 4.38 -7.99 1.84
C ALA A 15 3.71 -6.62 2.01
N ALA A 16 2.90 -6.44 3.06
CA ALA A 16 2.41 -5.14 3.46
C ALA A 16 3.46 -4.43 4.34
N VAL A 17 4.24 -3.52 3.77
CA VAL A 17 5.06 -2.56 4.53
C VAL A 17 4.16 -1.36 4.87
N GLY A 18 3.36 -1.50 5.92
CA GLY A 18 2.59 -0.41 6.52
C GLY A 18 3.21 0.00 7.84
N ALA A 19 4.00 1.08 7.84
CA ALA A 19 4.41 1.78 9.05
C ALA A 19 4.51 3.28 8.75
N GLY A 20 3.36 3.96 8.84
CA GLY A 20 3.31 5.41 8.99
C GLY A 20 3.88 5.80 10.35
N ALA A 21 5.18 6.07 10.41
CA ALA A 21 5.76 6.89 11.45
C ALA A 21 6.28 8.16 10.79
N ALA A 22 5.64 9.29 11.11
CA ALA A 22 6.29 10.61 11.03
C ALA A 22 7.41 10.67 12.07
N GLY A 23 8.44 9.85 11.86
CA GLY A 23 9.66 9.86 12.64
C GLY A 23 10.72 10.54 11.80
N ARG A 24 11.19 11.71 12.24
CA ARG A 24 12.58 12.08 11.95
C ARG A 24 13.43 10.97 12.55
N VAL A 25 13.78 9.97 11.75
CA VAL A 25 14.86 9.06 12.10
C VAL A 25 16.11 9.93 12.04
N ALA A 26 16.46 10.50 13.20
CA ALA A 26 17.83 10.91 13.45
C ALA A 26 18.67 9.62 13.50
N ALA A 27 18.88 9.01 12.33
CA ALA A 27 20.05 8.21 12.09
C ALA A 27 21.19 9.22 12.04
N GLN A 28 21.67 9.58 13.23
CA GLN A 28 22.93 10.29 13.38
C GLN A 28 24.03 9.25 13.16
N LYS A 29 24.19 8.86 11.91
CA LYS A 29 25.39 8.27 11.34
C LYS A 29 25.57 8.91 9.97
N ASP A 30 26.75 9.46 9.79
CA ASP A 30 27.13 10.34 8.69
C ASP A 30 26.65 9.82 7.34
N ARG A 31 25.99 10.70 6.57
CA ARG A 31 25.41 10.36 5.26
C ARG A 31 26.48 9.98 4.22
N ASP A 32 27.74 10.29 4.48
CA ASP A 32 28.84 10.19 3.52
C ASP A 32 29.60 8.85 3.60
N GLU A 33 29.28 7.98 4.58
CA GLU A 33 29.99 6.69 4.80
C GLU A 33 29.12 5.44 4.54
N ARG A 34 27.91 5.58 3.99
CA ARG A 34 27.18 4.39 3.51
C ARG A 34 27.83 3.89 2.22
N GLU A 35 28.79 3.00 2.38
CA GLU A 35 29.13 2.02 1.36
C GLU A 35 27.87 1.16 1.15
N ILE A 36 27.07 1.52 0.15
CA ILE A 36 26.12 0.59 -0.44
C ILE A 36 27.00 -0.35 -1.25
N ASP A 37 27.37 -1.49 -0.67
CA ASP A 37 27.97 -2.56 -1.45
C ASP A 37 26.84 -3.15 -2.31
N PRO A 38 26.85 -2.97 -3.64
CA PRO A 38 25.82 -3.52 -4.51
C PRO A 38 25.80 -5.06 -4.48
N ASP A 39 26.86 -5.69 -3.95
CA ASP A 39 26.91 -7.11 -3.70
C ASP A 39 26.30 -7.50 -2.33
N ASP A 40 25.97 -6.54 -1.43
CA ASP A 40 25.30 -6.69 -0.10
C ASP A 40 23.82 -7.16 -0.19
N THR A 41 23.65 -8.17 -1.02
CA THR A 41 22.66 -9.22 -0.94
C THR A 41 23.13 -10.37 -0.02
N LEU A 42 24.25 -10.18 0.71
CA LEU A 42 25.13 -11.23 1.25
C LEU A 42 24.67 -11.91 2.54
N THR A 43 23.40 -11.79 2.94
CA THR A 43 22.88 -12.79 3.88
C THR A 43 22.43 -13.99 3.05
N GLU A 44 23.24 -15.05 3.03
CA GLU A 44 22.91 -16.29 2.32
C GLU A 44 21.49 -16.76 2.71
N GLY A 45 20.57 -16.72 1.75
CA GLY A 45 19.16 -17.09 1.94
C GLY A 45 18.22 -15.98 2.43
N ALA A 46 18.69 -14.75 2.62
CA ALA A 46 17.78 -13.62 2.84
C ALA A 46 17.00 -13.30 1.56
N PRO A 47 15.67 -13.11 1.65
CA PRO A 47 14.89 -12.59 0.55
C PRO A 47 15.41 -11.19 0.19
N SER A 48 15.90 -11.01 -1.04
CA SER A 48 16.22 -9.70 -1.60
C SER A 48 15.23 -9.39 -2.72
N VAL A 49 14.93 -8.09 -2.86
CA VAL A 49 14.22 -7.57 -4.04
C VAL A 49 15.28 -6.95 -4.92
N VAL A 50 15.43 -7.46 -6.13
CA VAL A 50 16.28 -6.87 -7.16
C VAL A 50 15.37 -6.05 -8.07
N GLY A 51 15.52 -4.72 -8.02
CA GLY A 51 14.71 -3.79 -8.79
C GLY A 51 14.68 -2.40 -8.15
N ASP A 52 14.02 -1.47 -8.84
CA ASP A 52 13.80 -0.11 -8.33
C ASP A 52 12.49 -0.05 -7.52
N LEU A 53 12.44 0.84 -6.53
CA LEU A 53 11.23 1.10 -5.76
C LEU A 53 10.71 2.50 -6.09
N LYS A 54 9.53 2.57 -6.71
CA LYS A 54 8.81 3.83 -6.96
C LYS A 54 7.59 3.93 -6.05
N ARG A 55 7.30 5.14 -5.55
CA ARG A 55 6.04 5.42 -4.87
C ARG A 55 4.92 5.44 -5.90
N PHE A 56 3.99 4.51 -5.81
CA PHE A 56 2.79 4.56 -6.64
C PHE A 56 1.74 5.52 -6.06
N SER A 57 1.54 5.48 -4.74
CA SER A 57 0.49 6.23 -4.08
C SER A 57 0.85 6.74 -2.69
N THR A 58 0.04 7.68 -2.19
CA THR A 58 0.03 8.17 -0.82
C THR A 58 -1.39 8.10 -0.28
N THR A 59 -1.52 7.88 1.03
CA THR A 59 -2.81 7.85 1.72
C THR A 59 -3.12 9.20 2.38
N ALA A 60 -4.37 9.39 2.77
CA ALA A 60 -4.86 10.59 3.46
C ALA A 60 -4.18 10.79 4.83
N PHE A 61 -4.18 12.02 5.32
CA PHE A 61 -3.51 12.40 6.56
C PHE A 61 -4.04 11.59 7.75
N GLY A 62 -3.11 11.10 8.58
CA GLY A 62 -3.39 10.21 9.70
C GLY A 62 -3.75 8.77 9.31
N ALA A 63 -4.07 8.51 8.04
CA ALA A 63 -4.46 7.20 7.59
C ALA A 63 -3.26 6.28 7.33
N GLU A 64 -3.55 4.99 7.24
CA GLU A 64 -2.65 3.97 6.72
C GLU A 64 -3.29 3.25 5.53
N MET A 65 -2.46 2.80 4.59
CA MET A 65 -2.84 1.82 3.57
C MET A 65 -2.71 0.42 4.17
N THR A 66 -3.77 -0.37 4.14
CA THR A 66 -3.78 -1.73 4.71
C THR A 66 -4.65 -2.68 3.89
N GLY A 67 -4.50 -4.00 4.09
CA GLY A 67 -5.32 -5.00 3.42
C GLY A 67 -5.17 -5.03 1.89
N ALA A 68 -3.96 -4.80 1.38
CA ALA A 68 -3.70 -4.79 -0.05
C ALA A 68 -3.98 -6.16 -0.70
N TYR A 69 -4.72 -6.15 -1.81
CA TYR A 69 -5.01 -7.33 -2.61
C TYR A 69 -4.99 -6.94 -4.09
N VAL A 70 -4.24 -7.68 -4.92
CA VAL A 70 -4.23 -7.47 -6.37
C VAL A 70 -4.97 -8.60 -7.05
N MET A 71 -5.94 -8.25 -7.89
CA MET A 71 -6.70 -9.20 -8.70
C MET A 71 -5.87 -9.76 -9.85
N ASN A 72 -6.36 -10.85 -10.46
CA ASN A 72 -5.69 -11.49 -11.61
C ASN A 72 -5.57 -10.57 -12.83
N ASP A 73 -6.40 -9.54 -12.94
CA ASP A 73 -6.37 -8.52 -13.98
C ASP A 73 -5.49 -7.30 -13.62
N GLY A 74 -4.72 -7.38 -12.52
CA GLY A 74 -3.81 -6.32 -12.10
C GLY A 74 -4.46 -5.22 -11.27
N THR A 75 -5.78 -5.26 -11.01
CA THR A 75 -6.44 -4.24 -10.19
C THR A 75 -6.04 -4.36 -8.72
N LEU A 76 -5.48 -3.29 -8.15
CA LEU A 76 -5.13 -3.18 -6.73
C LEU A 76 -6.30 -2.64 -5.91
N PHE A 77 -6.71 -3.40 -4.91
CA PHE A 77 -7.60 -2.99 -3.83
C PHE A 77 -6.80 -2.78 -2.55
N HIS A 78 -7.18 -1.78 -1.77
CA HIS A 78 -6.72 -1.68 -0.39
C HIS A 78 -7.70 -0.86 0.46
N SER A 79 -7.58 -1.02 1.77
CA SER A 79 -8.26 -0.18 2.73
C SER A 79 -7.45 1.08 3.03
N VAL A 80 -8.17 2.17 3.30
CA VAL A 80 -7.68 3.37 3.98
C VAL A 80 -8.16 3.26 5.42
N GLN A 81 -7.26 3.09 6.37
CA GLN A 81 -7.62 2.87 7.78
C GLN A 81 -7.19 4.04 8.66
N HIS A 82 -7.99 4.35 9.68
CA HIS A 82 -7.73 5.39 10.68
C HIS A 82 -7.39 6.80 10.15
N PRO A 83 -8.05 7.32 9.09
CA PRO A 83 -7.79 8.70 8.68
C PRO A 83 -8.13 9.71 9.77
N HIS A 84 -7.48 10.86 9.69
CA HIS A 84 -7.83 11.99 10.52
C HIS A 84 -9.27 12.47 10.21
N ARG A 85 -10.07 12.72 11.25
CA ARG A 85 -11.50 13.04 11.09
C ARG A 85 -11.77 14.43 10.49
N GLU A 86 -10.75 15.28 10.44
CA GLU A 86 -10.83 16.63 9.85
C GLU A 86 -10.47 16.67 8.36
N ASN A 87 -10.07 15.55 7.76
CA ASN A 87 -9.87 15.45 6.32
C ASN A 87 -11.20 15.76 5.58
N PRO A 88 -11.17 16.21 4.32
CA PRO A 88 -12.38 16.37 3.52
C PRO A 88 -13.04 15.00 3.26
N ASP A 89 -14.37 14.97 3.13
CA ASP A 89 -15.08 13.77 2.64
C ASP A 89 -14.52 13.36 1.25
N PRO A 90 -14.37 12.05 0.95
CA PRO A 90 -14.65 10.88 1.79
C PRO A 90 -13.49 10.46 2.73
N TRP A 91 -12.41 11.25 2.80
CA TRP A 91 -11.13 10.86 3.39
C TRP A 91 -11.02 11.04 4.90
N ASN A 92 -12.12 11.40 5.57
CA ASN A 92 -12.26 11.45 7.03
C ASN A 92 -12.76 10.15 7.65
N LYS A 93 -12.98 9.11 6.84
CA LYS A 93 -13.51 7.82 7.25
C LYS A 93 -12.68 6.67 6.70
N GLY A 94 -12.63 5.59 7.48
CA GLY A 94 -12.05 4.35 6.97
C GLY A 94 -12.85 3.86 5.77
N GLY A 95 -12.19 3.24 4.80
CA GLY A 95 -12.84 2.78 3.57
C GLY A 95 -12.05 1.74 2.83
N LEU A 96 -12.68 1.10 1.85
CA LEU A 96 -12.08 0.20 0.87
C LEU A 96 -12.25 0.82 -0.51
N GLY A 97 -11.21 0.75 -1.32
CA GLY A 97 -11.26 1.24 -2.69
C GLY A 97 -10.20 0.59 -3.58
N TYR A 98 -10.13 1.10 -4.80
CA TYR A 98 -9.23 0.64 -5.84
C TYR A 98 -8.76 1.81 -6.70
N TYR A 99 -7.69 1.61 -7.47
CA TYR A 99 -7.22 2.60 -8.43
C TYR A 99 -7.93 2.41 -9.76
N ARG A 100 -8.80 3.35 -10.10
CA ARG A 100 -9.54 3.35 -11.35
C ARG A 100 -8.60 3.59 -12.52
N GLU A 101 -8.87 2.88 -13.63
CA GLU A 101 -8.15 3.03 -14.90
C GLU A 101 -6.64 2.69 -14.82
N PHE A 102 -6.20 2.00 -13.76
CA PHE A 102 -4.84 1.50 -13.60
C PHE A 102 -4.82 0.01 -13.25
N GLN A 103 -3.92 -0.73 -13.88
CA GLN A 103 -3.68 -2.16 -13.65
C GLN A 103 -2.18 -2.38 -13.57
N PHE A 104 -1.72 -3.09 -12.54
CA PHE A 104 -0.32 -3.49 -12.45
C PHE A 104 -0.02 -4.59 -13.45
N GLU A 105 1.07 -4.42 -14.19
CA GLU A 105 1.69 -5.52 -14.91
C GLU A 105 2.64 -6.26 -13.95
N PHE A 106 2.74 -7.57 -14.11
CA PHE A 106 3.55 -8.43 -13.24
C PHE A 106 4.74 -9.00 -14.00
N ASP A 107 5.43 -8.15 -14.75
CA ASP A 107 6.60 -8.51 -15.55
C ASP A 107 7.93 -8.28 -14.80
N GLY A 108 7.87 -7.61 -13.65
CA GLY A 108 9.01 -7.35 -12.77
C GLY A 108 9.66 -5.98 -12.97
N THR A 109 9.07 -5.08 -13.76
CA THR A 109 9.49 -3.67 -13.85
C THR A 109 8.52 -2.76 -13.10
N ASN A 110 8.79 -1.45 -13.10
CA ASN A 110 7.94 -0.42 -12.48
C ASN A 110 7.85 0.82 -13.39
N ASP A 111 7.92 0.62 -14.70
CA ASP A 111 7.95 1.65 -15.74
C ASP A 111 6.56 2.10 -16.20
N GLU A 112 5.49 1.57 -15.60
CA GLU A 112 4.10 1.89 -15.95
C GLU A 112 3.66 3.28 -15.49
N PHE A 113 4.44 3.95 -14.63
CA PHE A 113 4.12 5.28 -14.12
C PHE A 113 5.36 6.10 -13.73
N GLU A 114 5.17 7.42 -13.74
CA GLU A 114 6.11 8.38 -13.16
C GLU A 114 5.88 8.57 -11.66
N GLU A 115 6.95 8.54 -10.85
CA GLU A 115 6.81 8.69 -9.40
C GLU A 115 6.22 10.08 -9.06
N PRO A 116 5.12 10.16 -8.27
CA PRO A 116 4.56 11.43 -7.87
C PRO A 116 5.46 12.09 -6.82
N SER A 117 5.46 13.43 -6.85
CA SER A 117 6.08 14.24 -5.80
C SER A 117 5.54 13.87 -4.41
N PRO A 118 6.36 13.94 -3.35
CA PRO A 118 5.86 13.84 -1.98
C PRO A 118 4.73 14.86 -1.75
N PRO A 119 3.64 14.48 -1.07
CA PRO A 119 2.46 15.32 -0.92
C PRO A 119 2.76 16.49 0.03
N SER A 120 2.22 17.65 -0.30
CA SER A 120 2.38 18.88 0.47
C SER A 120 1.08 19.67 0.60
N GLY A 121 0.87 20.31 1.75
CA GLY A 121 -0.37 21.06 2.01
C GLY A 121 -1.60 20.18 1.91
N GLU A 122 -2.61 20.63 1.16
CA GLU A 122 -3.89 19.94 0.96
C GLU A 122 -3.74 18.57 0.28
N GLU A 123 -2.64 18.32 -0.45
CA GLU A 123 -2.37 17.00 -1.06
C GLU A 123 -2.20 15.88 -0.03
N GLN A 124 -1.99 16.23 1.25
CA GLN A 124 -1.85 15.26 2.34
C GLN A 124 -3.20 14.73 2.81
N ASP A 125 -4.32 15.40 2.51
CA ASP A 125 -5.61 15.12 3.16
C ASP A 125 -6.45 14.06 2.41
N TYR A 126 -5.92 13.50 1.32
CA TYR A 126 -6.61 12.49 0.50
C TYR A 126 -5.65 11.45 -0.09
N THR A 127 -6.21 10.33 -0.56
CA THR A 127 -5.41 9.32 -1.27
C THR A 127 -5.10 9.79 -2.67
N ARG A 128 -3.83 9.75 -3.06
CA ARG A 128 -3.32 10.16 -4.38
C ARG A 128 -2.49 9.04 -4.98
N ALA A 129 -2.53 8.89 -6.30
CA ALA A 129 -1.61 8.05 -7.06
C ALA A 129 -0.92 8.83 -8.19
N ALA A 130 0.10 8.20 -8.78
CA ALA A 130 0.90 8.71 -9.87
C ALA A 130 0.06 9.11 -11.10
N GLU A 131 -0.77 8.20 -11.59
CA GLU A 131 -1.53 8.35 -12.85
C GLU A 131 -2.96 7.77 -12.74
N ALA A 132 -3.47 7.63 -11.52
CA ALA A 132 -4.75 6.98 -11.26
C ALA A 132 -5.54 7.69 -10.17
N GLU A 133 -6.85 7.53 -10.20
CA GLU A 133 -7.74 8.01 -9.14
C GLU A 133 -8.13 6.86 -8.22
N PHE A 134 -8.03 7.07 -6.90
CA PHE A 134 -8.53 6.09 -5.93
C PHE A 134 -10.04 6.25 -5.77
N GLU A 135 -10.80 5.26 -6.22
CA GLU A 135 -12.24 5.21 -6.10
C GLU A 135 -12.64 4.44 -4.84
N VAL A 136 -13.35 5.12 -3.94
CA VAL A 136 -13.91 4.52 -2.72
C VAL A 136 -15.12 3.68 -3.09
N LEU A 137 -15.08 2.39 -2.76
CA LEU A 137 -16.18 1.44 -2.99
C LEU A 137 -17.17 1.40 -1.82
N ILE A 138 -16.64 1.51 -0.61
CA ILE A 138 -17.42 1.52 0.64
C ILE A 138 -16.60 2.20 1.74
N GLN A 139 -17.29 2.90 2.64
CA GLN A 139 -16.69 3.63 3.75
C GLN A 139 -17.45 3.37 5.07
N GLU A 140 -16.80 3.70 6.18
CA GLU A 140 -17.34 3.59 7.54
C GLU A 140 -18.72 4.24 7.63
N GLY A 141 -19.69 3.47 8.13
CA GLY A 141 -21.06 3.92 8.31
C GLY A 141 -21.96 3.77 7.09
N ASP A 142 -21.43 3.37 5.93
CA ASP A 142 -22.28 3.04 4.78
C ASP A 142 -23.22 1.88 5.10
N GLU A 143 -24.44 1.96 4.57
CA GLU A 143 -25.45 0.93 4.78
C GLU A 143 -25.10 -0.35 4.02
N ILE A 144 -25.22 -1.49 4.70
CA ILE A 144 -25.07 -2.82 4.12
C ILE A 144 -26.29 -3.68 4.46
N ASN A 145 -26.43 -4.82 3.80
CA ASN A 145 -27.54 -5.76 4.02
C ASN A 145 -28.92 -5.10 3.90
N GLY A 146 -29.08 -4.18 2.93
CA GLY A 146 -30.34 -3.46 2.71
C GLY A 146 -30.67 -2.46 3.83
N GLY A 147 -29.67 -1.96 4.55
CA GLY A 147 -29.83 -0.93 5.59
C GLY A 147 -30.03 -1.47 7.00
N THR A 148 -29.99 -2.79 7.20
CA THR A 148 -30.10 -3.38 8.55
C THR A 148 -28.81 -3.27 9.36
N GLU A 149 -27.69 -3.04 8.68
CA GLU A 149 -26.34 -2.98 9.25
C GLU A 149 -25.54 -1.85 8.60
N ARG A 150 -24.41 -1.50 9.22
CA ARG A 150 -23.45 -0.54 8.69
C ARG A 150 -22.07 -1.17 8.58
N TRP A 151 -21.33 -0.77 7.55
CA TRP A 151 -19.96 -1.21 7.34
C TRP A 151 -18.98 -0.46 8.24
N GLY A 152 -17.96 -1.16 8.76
CA GLY A 152 -16.94 -0.61 9.66
C GLY A 152 -17.26 -0.85 11.12
#